data_AF-A0A9E4TIQ1-F1
#
_entry.id   AF-A0A9E4TIQ1-F1
#
_cell.length_a   1.000
_cell.length_b   1.000
_cell.length_c   1.000
_cell.angle_alpha   90.00
_cell.angle_beta   90.00
_cell.angle_gamma   90.00
#
_symmetry.space_group_name_H-M   'P 1'
#
loop_
_entity.id
_entity.type
_entity.pdbx_description
1 polymer ?
#
loop_
_entity_poly.entity_id
_entity_poly.type
_entity_poly.pdbx_seq_one_letter_code
_entity_poly.pdbx_strand_id
1 'polypeptide(L)'
;MPTKVERIQDEALRGSFADAQAALKAGEYKKVVELSSAAYVELLRRRPEMLQGQQQFMNVVFFPRLGAHLVVNNDGQPEIVWDREKFSFSEAVTYFEFTIDKVLKAGL
;
A
#
# COMPACT_ATOMS: atom_id res chain seq x y z
N MET A 1 17.94 11.83 10.94
CA MET A 1 17.19 10.57 11.13
C MET A 1 16.74 10.11 9.76
N PRO A 2 16.95 8.83 9.38
CA PRO A 2 16.53 8.35 8.08
C PRO A 2 15.01 8.38 7.94
N THR A 3 14.50 8.68 6.75
CA THR A 3 13.06 8.66 6.47
C THR A 3 12.52 7.22 6.54
N LYS A 4 11.20 7.04 6.69
CA LYS A 4 10.61 5.69 6.63
C LYS A 4 10.96 4.97 5.32
N VAL A 5 11.05 5.69 4.21
CA VAL A 5 11.40 5.15 2.89
C VAL A 5 12.82 4.57 2.91
N GLU A 6 13.78 5.31 3.45
CA GLU A 6 15.19 4.88 3.54
C GLU A 6 15.39 3.62 4.41
N ARG A 7 14.41 3.29 5.27
CA ARG A 7 14.45 2.11 6.15
C ARG A 7 13.93 0.83 5.52
N ILE A 8 13.22 0.92 4.39
CA ILE A 8 12.74 -0.24 3.61
C ILE A 8 13.98 -0.99 3.11
N GLN A 9 14.02 -2.31 3.24
CA GLN A 9 15.19 -3.13 2.89
C GLN A 9 15.18 -3.55 1.42
N ASP A 10 14.00 -3.88 0.90
CA ASP A 10 13.72 -4.25 -0.46
C ASP A 10 13.86 -3.05 -1.40
N GLU A 11 14.78 -3.16 -2.35
CA GLU A 11 15.13 -2.04 -3.24
C GLU A 11 13.99 -1.65 -4.18
N ALA A 12 13.20 -2.63 -4.66
CA ALA A 12 12.08 -2.36 -5.55
C ALA A 12 10.92 -1.64 -4.82
N LEU A 13 10.59 -2.07 -3.61
CA LEU A 13 9.62 -1.38 -2.76
C LEU A 13 10.16 0.00 -2.35
N ARG A 14 11.44 0.11 -1.98
CA ARG A 14 12.07 1.40 -1.65
C ARG A 14 11.94 2.39 -2.81
N GLY A 15 12.23 1.95 -4.04
CA GLY A 15 12.04 2.76 -5.25
C GLY A 15 10.58 3.18 -5.44
N SER A 16 9.64 2.25 -5.30
CA SER A 16 8.20 2.55 -5.41
C SER A 16 7.71 3.59 -4.39
N PHE A 17 8.21 3.53 -3.15
CA PHE A 17 7.89 4.53 -2.13
C PHE A 17 8.61 5.86 -2.33
N ALA A 18 9.82 5.86 -2.90
CA ALA A 18 10.49 7.10 -3.30
C ALA A 18 9.68 7.81 -4.40
N ASP A 19 9.17 7.08 -5.38
CA ASP A 19 8.28 7.61 -6.42
C ASP A 19 6.96 8.11 -5.84
N ALA A 20 6.36 7.38 -4.88
CA ALA A 20 5.15 7.83 -4.20
C ALA A 20 5.40 9.10 -3.37
N GLN A 21 6.56 9.22 -2.73
CA GLN A 21 6.93 10.43 -2.00
C GLN A 21 7.16 11.63 -2.95
N ALA A 22 7.75 11.40 -4.12
CA ALA A 22 7.92 12.42 -5.16
C ALA A 22 6.54 12.86 -5.71
N ALA A 23 5.65 11.92 -6.01
CA ALA A 23 4.29 12.17 -6.45
C ALA A 23 3.49 12.99 -5.41
N LEU A 24 3.66 12.69 -4.12
CA LEU A 24 3.03 13.44 -3.04
C LEU A 24 3.49 14.91 -3.02
N LYS A 25 4.79 15.15 -3.17
CA LYS A 25 5.37 16.52 -3.27
C LYS A 25 4.87 17.27 -4.51
N ALA A 26 4.64 16.55 -5.60
CA ALA A 26 4.13 17.10 -6.87
C ALA A 26 2.61 17.33 -6.89
N GLY A 27 1.87 16.87 -5.86
CA GLY A 27 0.41 16.97 -5.82
C GLY A 27 -0.32 15.87 -6.63
N GLU A 28 0.39 14.83 -7.07
CA GLU A 28 -0.14 13.72 -7.86
C GLU A 28 -0.82 12.66 -6.96
N TYR A 29 -1.86 13.05 -6.22
CA TYR A 29 -2.44 12.23 -5.13
C TYR A 29 -2.97 10.87 -5.59
N LYS A 30 -3.57 10.78 -6.78
CA LYS A 30 -4.01 9.50 -7.36
C LYS A 30 -2.84 8.53 -7.51
N LYS A 31 -1.71 9.01 -8.03
CA LYS A 31 -0.50 8.22 -8.22
C LYS A 31 0.11 7.76 -6.90
N VAL A 32 0.04 8.58 -5.85
CA VAL A 32 0.44 8.16 -4.49
C VAL A 32 -0.38 6.96 -4.03
N VAL A 33 -1.70 7.02 -4.19
CA VAL A 33 -2.60 5.92 -3.80
C VAL A 33 -2.34 4.68 -4.64
N GLU A 34 -2.09 4.82 -5.95
CA GLU A 34 -1.76 3.69 -6.84
C GLU A 34 -0.46 3.00 -6.43
N LEU A 35 0.63 3.76 -6.26
CA LEU A 35 1.94 3.22 -5.89
C LEU A 35 1.88 2.58 -4.49
N SER A 36 1.20 3.21 -3.53
CA SER A 36 1.05 2.66 -2.18
C SER A 36 0.22 1.38 -2.19
N SER A 37 -0.91 1.37 -2.90
CA SER A 37 -1.78 0.19 -2.95
C SER A 37 -1.11 -0.97 -3.69
N ALA A 38 -0.38 -0.68 -4.77
CA ALA A 38 0.41 -1.68 -5.50
C ALA A 38 1.52 -2.28 -4.61
N ALA A 39 2.23 -1.45 -3.83
CA ALA A 39 3.22 -1.93 -2.87
C ALA A 39 2.60 -2.81 -1.78
N TYR A 40 1.37 -2.52 -1.31
CA TYR A 40 0.67 -3.39 -0.37
C TYR A 40 0.30 -4.74 -0.97
N VAL A 41 -0.24 -4.74 -2.19
CA VAL A 41 -0.55 -5.97 -2.93
C VAL A 41 0.70 -6.80 -3.13
N GLU A 42 1.82 -6.18 -3.48
CA GLU A 42 3.10 -6.87 -3.65
C GLU A 42 3.62 -7.47 -2.34
N LEU A 43 3.50 -6.75 -1.21
CA LEU A 43 3.77 -7.30 0.11
C LEU A 43 2.94 -8.58 0.36
N LEU A 44 1.63 -8.54 0.11
CA LEU A 44 0.74 -9.67 0.34
C LEU A 44 1.03 -10.85 -0.59
N ARG A 45 1.46 -10.59 -1.84
CA ARG A 45 1.91 -11.64 -2.78
C ARG A 45 3.21 -12.31 -2.32
N ARG A 46 4.16 -11.52 -1.79
CA ARG A 46 5.44 -12.04 -1.27
C ARG A 46 5.29 -12.75 0.08
N ARG A 47 4.21 -12.45 0.81
CA ARG A 47 3.90 -12.99 2.13
C ARG A 47 2.52 -13.67 2.12
N PRO A 48 2.34 -14.77 1.37
CA PRO A 48 1.04 -15.43 1.24
C PRO A 48 0.49 -15.94 2.58
N GLU A 49 1.34 -16.14 3.61
CA GLU A 49 0.91 -16.42 4.98
C GLU A 49 0.01 -15.32 5.57
N MET A 50 0.13 -14.08 5.08
CA MET A 50 -0.72 -12.96 5.48
C MET A 50 -2.12 -13.02 4.85
N LEU A 51 -2.32 -13.87 3.85
CA LEU A 51 -3.60 -14.09 3.18
C LEU A 51 -4.33 -15.34 3.69
N GLN A 52 -3.93 -15.89 4.84
CA GLN A 52 -4.53 -17.09 5.41
C GLN A 52 -5.40 -16.76 6.64
N GLY A 53 -6.57 -17.40 6.71
CA GLY A 53 -7.45 -17.39 7.88
C GLY A 53 -7.80 -15.98 8.38
N GLN A 54 -7.64 -15.77 9.69
CA GLN A 54 -7.97 -14.48 10.32
C GLN A 54 -7.09 -13.33 9.79
N GLN A 55 -5.86 -13.60 9.36
CA GLN A 55 -4.95 -12.55 8.91
C GLN A 55 -5.40 -11.92 7.59
N GLN A 56 -5.97 -12.72 6.69
CA GLN A 56 -6.59 -12.26 5.45
C GLN A 56 -7.70 -11.25 5.74
N PHE A 57 -8.63 -11.63 6.62
CA PHE A 57 -9.75 -10.80 7.04
C PHE A 57 -9.26 -9.47 7.62
N MET A 58 -8.26 -9.51 8.50
CA MET A 58 -7.68 -8.31 9.10
C MET A 58 -7.04 -7.41 8.04
N ASN A 59 -6.29 -7.97 7.08
CA ASN A 59 -5.66 -7.17 6.02
C ASN A 59 -6.69 -6.46 5.14
N VAL A 60 -7.81 -7.12 4.81
CA VAL A 60 -8.90 -6.52 4.05
C VAL A 60 -9.63 -5.45 4.85
N VAL A 61 -10.01 -5.74 6.10
CA VAL A 61 -10.81 -4.82 6.94
C VAL A 61 -10.04 -3.57 7.33
N PHE A 62 -8.74 -3.68 7.59
CA PHE A 62 -7.92 -2.56 8.04
C PHE A 62 -7.23 -1.80 6.89
N PHE A 63 -7.31 -2.27 5.65
CA PHE A 63 -6.83 -1.49 4.52
C PHE A 63 -7.68 -0.21 4.35
N PRO A 64 -7.07 0.96 4.11
CA PRO A 64 -7.85 2.20 3.97
C PRO A 64 -8.89 2.09 2.85
N ARG A 65 -10.13 2.49 3.14
CA ARG A 65 -11.27 2.46 2.22
C ARG A 65 -11.75 3.87 1.87
N LEU A 66 -10.84 4.66 1.31
CA LEU A 66 -11.04 6.07 0.99
C LEU A 66 -11.11 6.30 -0.52
N GLY A 67 -11.79 5.42 -1.26
CA GLY A 67 -11.90 5.49 -2.73
C GLY A 67 -11.13 4.40 -3.49
N ALA A 68 -10.34 3.61 -2.76
CA ALA A 68 -9.78 2.35 -3.20
C ALA A 68 -9.90 1.35 -2.05
N HIS A 69 -10.13 0.07 -2.32
CA HIS A 69 -10.16 -0.94 -1.27
C HIS A 69 -9.57 -2.25 -1.72
N LEU A 70 -9.02 -3.00 -0.75
CA LEU A 70 -8.46 -4.32 -0.99
C LEU A 70 -9.59 -5.35 -0.99
N VAL A 71 -9.57 -6.25 -1.96
CA VAL A 71 -10.33 -7.49 -1.93
C VAL A 71 -9.37 -8.65 -2.19
N VAL A 72 -9.83 -9.86 -1.90
CA VAL A 72 -9.16 -11.08 -2.32
C VAL A 72 -10.11 -11.80 -3.26
N ASN A 73 -9.66 -12.03 -4.49
CA ASN A 73 -10.49 -12.64 -5.52
C ASN A 73 -10.66 -14.16 -5.30
N ASN A 74 -11.42 -14.80 -6.18
CA ASN A 74 -11.72 -16.24 -6.07
C ASN A 74 -10.47 -17.14 -6.17
N ASP A 75 -9.37 -16.64 -6.75
CA ASP A 75 -8.08 -17.33 -6.85
C ASP A 75 -7.20 -17.09 -5.63
N GLY A 76 -7.72 -16.44 -4.58
CA GLY A 76 -6.97 -16.10 -3.37
C GLY A 76 -5.96 -14.97 -3.57
N GLN A 77 -6.03 -14.22 -4.68
CA GLN A 77 -5.10 -13.16 -4.98
C GLN A 77 -5.61 -11.79 -4.49
N PRO A 78 -4.74 -10.97 -3.86
CA PRO A 78 -5.10 -9.63 -3.43
C PRO A 78 -5.18 -8.69 -4.64
N GLU A 79 -6.24 -7.89 -4.70
CA GLU A 79 -6.45 -6.89 -5.75
C GLU A 79 -7.09 -5.61 -5.18
N ILE A 80 -6.89 -4.50 -5.89
CA ILE A 80 -7.43 -3.20 -5.50
C ILE A 80 -8.63 -2.89 -6.39
N VAL A 81 -9.77 -2.67 -5.75
CA VAL A 81 -10.97 -2.15 -6.39
C VAL A 81 -10.98 -0.63 -6.22
N TRP A 82 -11.22 0.09 -7.32
CA TRP A 82 -11.24 1.54 -7.36
C TRP A 82 -12.68 2.05 -7.41
N ASP A 83 -13.07 2.80 -6.40
CA ASP A 83 -14.40 3.42 -6.32
C ASP A 83 -14.41 4.81 -6.97
N ARG A 84 -13.24 5.45 -7.09
CA ARG A 84 -13.05 6.76 -7.74
C ARG A 84 -11.60 7.00 -8.19
N GLU A 85 -11.42 8.06 -8.98
CA GLU A 85 -10.12 8.42 -9.56
C GLU A 85 -9.45 9.64 -8.92
N LYS A 86 -10.18 10.43 -8.13
CA LYS A 86 -9.66 11.65 -7.50
C LYS A 86 -9.55 11.48 -5.99
N PHE A 87 -8.40 11.87 -5.45
CA PHE A 87 -8.05 11.77 -4.04
C PHE A 87 -7.56 13.13 -3.54
N SER A 88 -7.81 13.40 -2.26
CA SER A 88 -7.25 14.54 -1.55
C SER A 88 -5.83 14.23 -1.04
N PHE A 89 -5.13 15.27 -0.58
CA PHE A 89 -3.84 15.12 0.07
C PHE A 89 -3.91 14.18 1.29
N SER A 90 -4.89 14.37 2.18
CA SER A 90 -5.00 13.57 3.42
C SER A 90 -5.29 12.09 3.13
N GLU A 91 -6.04 11.81 2.07
CA GLU A 91 -6.31 10.44 1.61
C GLU A 91 -5.02 9.81 1.08
N ALA A 92 -4.29 10.50 0.20
CA ALA A 92 -3.01 10.02 -0.33
C ALA A 92 -1.99 9.73 0.77
N VAL A 93 -1.84 10.64 1.75
CA VAL A 93 -0.97 10.44 2.91
C VAL A 93 -1.41 9.23 3.73
N THR A 94 -2.72 9.01 3.89
CA THR A 94 -3.25 7.87 4.65
C THR A 94 -2.83 6.53 4.01
N TYR A 95 -2.96 6.39 2.69
CA TYR A 95 -2.51 5.18 1.99
C TYR A 95 -0.98 5.00 2.06
N PHE A 96 -0.23 6.08 1.87
CA PHE A 96 1.23 6.05 1.94
C PHE A 96 1.73 5.59 3.31
N GLU A 97 1.28 6.26 4.37
CA GLU A 97 1.70 5.96 5.75
C GLU A 97 1.24 4.58 6.22
N PHE A 98 0.01 4.19 5.88
CA PHE A 98 -0.47 2.84 6.17
C PHE A 98 0.44 1.78 5.54
N THR A 99 0.73 1.93 4.25
CA THR A 99 1.44 0.90 3.49
C THR A 99 2.90 0.81 3.92
N ILE A 100 3.57 1.96 4.09
CA ILE A 100 4.99 1.96 4.49
C ILE A 100 5.18 1.32 5.86
N ASP A 101 4.25 1.55 6.80
CA ASP A 101 4.31 0.92 8.12
C ASP A 101 4.11 -0.60 8.04
N LYS A 102 3.25 -1.08 7.14
CA LYS A 102 3.08 -2.53 6.91
C LYS A 102 4.31 -3.17 6.30
N VAL A 103 4.92 -2.53 5.31
CA VAL A 103 6.14 -3.01 4.65
C VAL A 103 7.31 -3.09 5.64
N LEU A 104 7.54 -2.01 6.39
CA LEU A 104 8.58 -1.99 7.43
C LEU A 104 8.34 -3.05 8.51
N LYS A 105 7.09 -3.25 8.94
CA LYS A 105 6.74 -4.27 9.94
C LYS A 105 6.97 -5.69 9.43
N ALA A 106 6.81 -5.92 8.12
CA ALA A 106 7.07 -7.21 7.48
C ALA A 106 8.57 -7.50 7.26
N GLY A 107 9.44 -6.53 7.59
CA GLY A 107 10.88 -6.62 7.38
C GLY A 107 11.27 -6.57 5.90
N LEU A 108 10.42 -5.97 5.06
CA LEU A 108 10.70 -5.66 3.67
C LEU A 108 11.17 -4.21 3.54
#